data_AF-A0A8D7A422-F1
#
_entry.id   AF-A0A8D7A422-F1
#
_cell.length_a   1.000
_cell.length_b   1.000
_cell.length_c   1.000
_cell.angle_alpha   90.00
_cell.angle_beta   90.00
_cell.angle_gamma   90.00
#
_symmetry.space_group_name_H-M   'P 1'
#
loop_
_entity.id
_entity.type
_entity.pdbx_description
1 polymer ?
#
loop_
_entity_poly.entity_id
_entity_poly.type
_entity_poly.pdbx_seq_one_letter_code
_entity_poly.pdbx_strand_id
1 'polypeptide(L)'
;VGESVQKLEPRVPSVVVEASAAARYAAGEVRRPGLVGSAVGLARSLYCRCEPTAKGLYAKYKPAADEVAVLAWRSLSRLPLVTRLVVPVGAHLSEKYNEAVRCSAKKGYSISAHLPLVPTERIVQFLAGKATAKSL
;
A
#
# COMPACT_ATOMS: atom_id res chain seq x y z
N VAL A 1 -27.39 4.38 6.18
CA VAL A 1 -26.12 4.07 5.46
C VAL A 1 -26.36 4.18 3.96
N GLY A 2 -26.66 5.38 3.46
CA GLY A 2 -27.03 5.58 2.04
C GLY A 2 -26.53 6.91 1.47
N GLU A 3 -26.51 7.97 2.28
CA GLU A 3 -26.00 9.28 1.86
C GLU A 3 -24.46 9.37 1.77
N SER A 4 -23.73 8.48 2.45
CA SER A 4 -22.26 8.53 2.46
C SER A 4 -21.63 7.98 1.18
N VAL A 5 -22.35 7.12 0.44
CA VAL A 5 -21.84 6.47 -0.78
C VAL A 5 -21.92 7.42 -1.99
N GLN A 6 -22.93 8.29 -2.05
CA GLN A 6 -23.10 9.27 -3.13
C GLN A 6 -22.05 10.39 -3.11
N LYS A 7 -21.37 10.59 -1.98
CA LYS A 7 -20.34 11.64 -1.81
C LYS A 7 -18.93 11.20 -2.24
N LEU A 8 -18.75 9.92 -2.59
CA LEU A 8 -17.49 9.39 -3.13
C LEU A 8 -17.35 9.62 -4.65
N GLU A 9 -18.47 9.69 -5.36
CA GLU A 9 -18.50 9.86 -6.82
C GLU A 9 -17.83 11.16 -7.33
N PRO A 10 -17.94 12.31 -6.65
CA PRO A 10 -17.24 13.54 -7.07
C PRO A 10 -15.73 13.54 -6.83
N ARG A 11 -15.19 12.52 -6.14
CA ARG A 11 -13.79 12.51 -5.65
C ARG A 11 -12.88 11.56 -6.40
N VAL A 12 -13.42 10.75 -7.30
CA VAL A 12 -12.64 9.87 -8.15
C VAL A 12 -12.34 10.61 -9.45
N PRO A 13 -11.08 10.95 -9.75
CA PRO A 13 -10.75 11.59 -11.02
C PRO A 13 -11.25 10.72 -12.18
N SER A 14 -11.82 11.34 -13.21
CA SER A 14 -12.35 10.65 -14.40
C SER A 14 -11.33 9.67 -15.02
N VAL A 15 -10.03 9.99 -14.92
CA VAL A 15 -8.93 9.13 -15.36
C VAL A 15 -8.91 7.77 -14.64
N VAL A 16 -9.23 7.75 -13.34
CA VAL A 16 -9.27 6.52 -12.54
C VAL A 16 -10.49 5.66 -12.91
N VAL A 17 -11.63 6.30 -13.19
CA VAL A 17 -12.85 5.61 -13.63
C VAL A 17 -12.62 4.95 -14.99
N GLU A 18 -12.07 5.70 -15.94
CA GLU A 18 -11.79 5.21 -17.30
C GLU A 18 -10.74 4.11 -17.31
N ALA A 19 -9.69 4.25 -16.50
CA ALA A 19 -8.68 3.21 -16.34
C ALA A 19 -9.25 1.92 -15.74
N SER A 20 -10.17 2.02 -14.78
CA SER A 20 -10.84 0.84 -14.21
C SER A 20 -11.72 0.10 -15.25
N ALA A 21 -12.37 0.85 -16.14
CA ALA A 21 -13.21 0.30 -17.20
C ALA A 21 -12.35 -0.39 -18.27
N ALA A 22 -11.27 0.27 -18.68
CA ALA A 22 -10.33 -0.25 -19.68
C ALA A 22 -9.52 -1.45 -19.15
N ALA A 23 -9.16 -1.49 -17.86
CA ALA A 23 -8.53 -2.64 -17.23
C ALA A 23 -9.45 -3.87 -17.21
N ARG A 24 -10.75 -3.68 -16.92
CA ARG A 24 -11.76 -4.75 -16.98
C ARG A 24 -11.92 -5.29 -18.41
N TYR A 25 -11.90 -4.41 -19.41
CA TYR A 25 -11.92 -4.79 -20.81
C TYR A 25 -10.68 -5.59 -21.22
N ALA A 26 -9.48 -5.12 -20.86
CA ALA A 26 -8.22 -5.82 -21.14
C ALA A 26 -8.16 -7.20 -20.47
N ALA A 27 -8.68 -7.35 -19.25
CA ALA A 27 -8.78 -8.65 -18.57
C ALA A 27 -9.67 -9.65 -19.33
N GLY A 28 -10.71 -9.16 -20.03
CA GLY A 28 -11.54 -9.97 -20.92
C GLY A 28 -10.80 -10.43 -22.17
N GLU A 29 -9.99 -9.56 -22.78
CA GLU A 29 -9.23 -9.86 -24.00
C GLU A 29 -8.05 -10.82 -23.78
N VAL A 30 -7.43 -10.84 -22.59
CA VAL A 30 -6.36 -11.80 -22.25
C VAL A 30 -6.83 -13.26 -22.28
N ARG A 31 -8.13 -13.53 -22.09
CA ARG A 31 -8.69 -14.89 -22.18
C ARG A 31 -8.80 -15.40 -23.63
N ARG A 32 -8.66 -14.54 -24.64
CA ARG A 32 -8.69 -14.96 -26.04
C ARG A 32 -7.26 -15.31 -26.51
N PRO A 33 -7.04 -16.50 -27.10
CA PRO A 33 -5.73 -16.88 -27.62
C PRO A 33 -5.31 -15.92 -28.76
N GLY A 34 -4.07 -15.41 -28.69
CA GLY A 34 -3.47 -14.54 -29.72
C GLY A 34 -3.47 -13.03 -29.44
N LEU A 35 -4.15 -12.55 -28.38
CA LEU A 35 -4.29 -11.09 -28.11
C LEU A 35 -3.43 -10.53 -26.96
N VAL A 36 -2.53 -11.34 -26.39
CA VAL A 36 -1.70 -10.98 -25.22
C VAL A 36 -0.85 -9.73 -25.46
N GLY A 37 -0.27 -9.56 -26.65
CA GLY A 37 0.53 -8.37 -26.99
C GLY A 37 -0.27 -7.06 -26.98
N SER A 38 -1.53 -7.12 -27.43
CA SER A 38 -2.47 -5.98 -27.40
C SER A 38 -2.87 -5.64 -25.96
N ALA A 39 -3.12 -6.64 -25.13
CA ALA A 39 -3.45 -6.45 -23.72
C ALA A 39 -2.30 -5.82 -22.91
N VAL A 40 -1.05 -6.22 -23.17
CA VAL A 40 0.14 -5.61 -22.55
C VAL A 40 0.31 -4.15 -22.98
N GLY A 41 0.08 -3.84 -24.26
CA GLY A 41 0.10 -2.46 -24.78
C GLY A 41 -0.96 -1.57 -24.12
N LEU A 42 -2.18 -2.07 -23.97
CA LEU A 42 -3.26 -1.38 -23.27
C LEU A 42 -2.93 -1.17 -21.79
N ALA A 43 -2.46 -2.19 -21.09
CA ALA A 43 -2.07 -2.09 -19.69
C ALA A 43 -0.98 -1.02 -19.48
N ARG A 44 0.02 -0.98 -20.37
CA ARG A 44 1.09 0.02 -20.32
C ARG A 44 0.58 1.44 -20.58
N SER A 45 -0.29 1.61 -21.58
CA SER A 45 -0.90 2.92 -21.90
C SER A 45 -1.72 3.45 -20.73
N LEU A 46 -2.56 2.61 -20.12
CA LEU A 46 -3.35 2.97 -18.93
C LEU A 46 -2.46 3.30 -17.74
N TYR A 47 -1.40 2.52 -17.52
CA TYR A 47 -0.43 2.80 -16.47
C TYR A 47 0.19 4.19 -16.65
N CYS A 48 0.73 4.49 -17.83
CA CYS A 48 1.35 5.80 -18.11
C CYS A 48 0.36 6.96 -17.95
N ARG A 49 -0.93 6.75 -18.23
CA ARG A 49 -1.97 7.79 -18.07
C ARG A 49 -2.39 7.97 -16.61
N CYS A 50 -2.42 6.90 -15.81
CA CYS A 50 -2.85 6.95 -14.42
C CYS A 50 -1.73 7.34 -13.46
N GLU A 51 -0.51 6.90 -13.74
CA GLU A 51 0.67 7.12 -12.91
C GLU A 51 0.84 8.58 -12.47
N PRO A 52 0.81 9.60 -13.35
CA PRO A 52 1.01 10.99 -12.93
C PRO A 52 -0.13 11.49 -12.03
N THR A 53 -1.38 11.13 -12.32
CA THR A 53 -2.53 11.51 -11.48
C THR A 53 -2.46 10.83 -10.12
N ALA A 54 -2.13 9.54 -10.07
CA ALA A 54 -1.97 8.80 -8.83
C ALA A 54 -0.82 9.38 -7.98
N LYS A 55 0.33 9.68 -8.61
CA LYS A 55 1.46 10.35 -7.95
C LYS A 55 1.09 11.73 -7.43
N GLY A 56 0.36 12.53 -8.21
CA GLY A 56 -0.08 13.87 -7.81
C GLY A 56 -1.03 13.84 -6.61
N LEU A 57 -2.00 12.92 -6.61
CA LEU A 57 -2.90 12.73 -5.47
C LEU A 57 -2.15 12.22 -4.24
N TYR A 58 -1.27 11.24 -4.42
CA TYR A 58 -0.45 10.72 -3.34
C TYR A 58 0.40 11.82 -2.71
N ALA A 59 1.12 12.60 -3.52
CA ALA A 59 1.93 13.72 -3.03
C ALA A 59 1.09 14.79 -2.30
N LYS A 60 -0.13 15.06 -2.78
CA LYS A 60 -1.03 16.04 -2.17
C LYS A 60 -1.55 15.60 -0.80
N TYR A 61 -1.93 14.34 -0.66
CA TYR A 61 -2.63 13.86 0.54
C TYR A 61 -1.72 13.16 1.55
N LYS A 62 -0.59 12.60 1.11
CA LYS A 62 0.35 11.89 1.99
C LYS A 62 0.78 12.71 3.21
N PRO A 63 1.22 13.99 3.08
CA PRO A 63 1.74 14.71 4.24
C PRO A 63 0.71 14.87 5.35
N ALA A 64 -0.53 15.25 4.98
CA ALA A 64 -1.63 15.40 5.93
C ALA A 64 -2.03 14.05 6.55
N ALA A 65 -2.06 12.98 5.75
CA ALA A 65 -2.37 11.64 6.25
C ALA A 65 -1.30 11.14 7.23
N ASP A 66 -0.02 11.36 6.91
CA ASP A 66 1.12 10.97 7.74
C ASP A 66 1.10 11.75 9.07
N GLU A 67 0.85 13.06 9.04
CA GLU A 67 0.73 13.88 10.27
C GLU A 67 -0.40 13.39 11.17
N VAL A 68 -1.59 13.15 10.61
CA VAL A 68 -2.73 12.64 11.36
C VAL A 68 -2.44 11.26 11.93
N ALA A 69 -1.81 10.36 11.16
CA ALA A 69 -1.43 9.04 11.63
C ALA A 69 -0.44 9.11 12.81
N VAL A 70 0.57 9.98 12.73
CA VAL A 70 1.54 10.18 13.80
C VAL A 70 0.89 10.75 15.06
N LEU A 71 0.01 11.74 14.93
CA LEU A 71 -0.71 12.32 16.06
C LEU A 71 -1.66 11.31 16.73
N ALA A 72 -2.39 10.55 15.92
CA ALA A 72 -3.26 9.48 16.41
C ALA A 72 -2.45 8.40 17.16
N TRP A 73 -1.34 7.94 16.57
CA TRP A 73 -0.46 6.96 17.21
C TRP A 73 0.13 7.49 18.52
N ARG A 74 0.64 8.73 18.57
CA ARG A 74 1.14 9.34 19.81
C ARG A 74 0.07 9.42 20.89
N SER A 75 -1.17 9.74 20.51
CA SER A 75 -2.28 9.84 21.45
C SER A 75 -2.66 8.47 22.02
N LEU A 76 -2.73 7.44 21.17
CA LEU A 76 -2.97 6.06 21.56
C LEU A 76 -1.82 5.46 22.37
N SER A 77 -0.57 5.82 22.06
CA SER A 77 0.63 5.33 22.75
C SER A 77 0.72 5.78 24.20
N ARG A 78 -0.01 6.84 24.59
CA ARG A 78 -0.15 7.25 25.99
C ARG A 78 -0.96 6.24 26.81
N LEU A 79 -1.73 5.37 26.15
CA LEU A 79 -2.50 4.31 26.79
C LEU A 79 -1.64 3.03 26.88
N PRO A 80 -1.21 2.61 28.08
CA PRO A 80 -0.28 1.50 28.24
C PRO A 80 -0.86 0.15 27.78
N LEU A 81 -2.19 0.00 27.76
CA LEU A 81 -2.83 -1.20 27.22
C LEU A 81 -2.67 -1.32 25.70
N VAL A 82 -2.72 -0.19 24.98
CA VAL A 82 -2.55 -0.18 23.53
C VAL A 82 -1.12 -0.55 23.16
N THR A 83 -0.13 0.05 23.82
CA THR A 83 1.28 -0.28 23.55
C THR A 83 1.63 -1.72 23.91
N ARG A 84 1.12 -2.23 25.04
CA ARG A 84 1.29 -3.65 25.43
C ARG A 84 0.70 -4.65 24.43
N LEU A 85 -0.38 -4.30 23.75
CA LEU A 85 -0.99 -5.15 22.73
C LEU A 85 -0.28 -5.02 21.38
N VAL A 86 0.02 -3.78 20.96
CA VAL A 86 0.50 -3.49 19.60
C VAL A 86 1.98 -3.86 19.44
N VAL A 87 2.81 -3.68 20.47
CA VAL A 87 4.25 -4.03 20.41
C VAL A 87 4.49 -5.50 20.06
N PRO A 88 3.92 -6.50 20.77
CA PRO A 88 4.14 -7.91 20.42
C PRO A 88 3.53 -8.29 19.07
N VAL A 89 2.36 -7.73 18.72
CA VAL A 89 1.74 -7.97 17.40
C VAL A 89 2.61 -7.40 16.28
N GLY A 90 3.14 -6.19 16.46
CA GLY A 90 4.04 -5.54 15.50
C GLY A 90 5.34 -6.32 15.30
N ALA A 91 5.91 -6.86 16.39
CA ALA A 91 7.08 -7.74 16.33
C ALA A 91 6.78 -9.00 15.49
N HIS A 92 5.70 -9.70 15.84
CA HIS A 92 5.32 -10.96 15.19
C HIS A 92 5.02 -10.79 13.69
N LEU A 93 4.26 -9.74 13.33
CA LEU A 93 3.93 -9.47 11.93
C LEU A 93 5.17 -9.09 11.10
N SER A 94 6.06 -8.27 11.65
CA SER A 94 7.30 -7.87 10.97
C SER A 94 8.23 -9.07 10.74
N GLU A 95 8.33 -9.96 11.72
CA GLU A 95 9.11 -11.18 11.60
C GLU A 95 8.51 -12.12 10.54
N LYS A 96 7.19 -12.33 10.55
CA LYS A 96 6.49 -13.16 9.56
C LYS A 96 6.63 -12.62 8.14
N TYR A 97 6.56 -11.30 7.98
CA TYR A 97 6.80 -10.65 6.70
C TYR A 97 8.23 -10.92 6.21
N ASN A 98 9.25 -10.70 7.04
CA ASN A 98 10.65 -10.94 6.68
C ASN A 98 10.94 -12.42 6.38
N GLU A 99 10.29 -13.34 7.10
CA GLU A 99 10.33 -14.77 6.80
C GLU A 99 9.78 -15.07 5.41
N ALA A 100 8.61 -14.52 5.07
CA ALA A 100 7.98 -14.69 3.76
C ALA A 100 8.84 -14.11 2.62
N VAL A 101 9.43 -12.93 2.81
CA VAL A 101 10.35 -12.32 1.84
C VAL A 101 11.59 -13.20 1.62
N ARG A 102 12.21 -13.69 2.69
CA ARG A 102 13.36 -14.62 2.58
C ARG A 102 12.97 -15.95 1.93
N CYS A 103 11.81 -16.50 2.26
CA CYS A 103 11.31 -17.74 1.68
C CYS A 103 11.04 -17.60 0.18
N SER A 104 10.41 -16.51 -0.24
CA SER A 104 10.16 -16.22 -1.66
C SER A 104 11.46 -16.01 -2.45
N ALA A 105 12.45 -15.34 -1.86
CA ALA A 105 13.78 -15.20 -2.45
C ALA A 105 14.49 -16.54 -2.62
N LYS A 106 14.47 -17.41 -1.59
CA LYS A 106 15.03 -18.77 -1.67
C LYS A 106 14.38 -19.63 -2.76
N LYS A 107 13.08 -19.40 -3.03
CA LYS A 107 12.33 -20.09 -4.09
C LYS A 107 12.55 -19.49 -5.49
N GLY A 108 13.31 -18.41 -5.61
CA GLY A 108 13.61 -17.76 -6.89
C GLY A 108 12.46 -16.92 -7.47
N TYR A 109 11.48 -16.50 -6.65
CA TYR A 109 10.41 -15.63 -7.14
C TYR A 109 10.94 -14.21 -7.40
N SER A 110 10.83 -13.72 -8.63
CA SER A 110 11.32 -12.38 -9.02
C SER A 110 10.74 -11.23 -8.18
N ILE A 111 9.52 -11.40 -7.66
CA ILE A 111 8.89 -10.39 -6.80
C ILE A 111 9.65 -10.14 -5.50
N SER A 112 10.42 -11.11 -5.00
CA SER A 112 11.18 -10.94 -3.75
C SER A 112 12.29 -9.89 -3.86
N ALA A 113 12.81 -9.65 -5.07
CA ALA A 113 13.80 -8.61 -5.32
C ALA A 113 13.23 -7.19 -5.14
N HIS A 114 11.91 -7.07 -5.14
CA HIS A 114 11.20 -5.80 -4.96
C HIS A 114 10.57 -5.65 -3.57
N LEU A 115 10.72 -6.65 -2.68
CA LEU A 115 10.19 -6.64 -1.32
C LEU A 115 11.32 -6.39 -0.31
N PRO A 116 11.38 -5.21 0.32
CA PRO A 116 12.46 -4.89 1.25
C PRO A 116 12.29 -5.64 2.57
N LEU A 117 13.39 -6.04 3.21
CA LEU A 117 13.34 -6.52 4.59
C LEU A 117 13.12 -5.34 5.55
N VAL A 118 12.34 -5.58 6.59
CA VAL A 118 11.93 -4.57 7.56
C VAL A 118 12.76 -4.73 8.84
N PRO A 119 13.30 -3.64 9.44
CA PRO A 119 14.04 -3.72 10.69
C PRO A 119 13.09 -3.91 11.88
N THR A 120 12.79 -5.16 12.22
CA THR A 120 11.84 -5.55 13.29
C THR A 120 12.15 -4.86 14.62
N GLU A 121 13.42 -4.85 15.03
CA GLU A 121 13.85 -4.27 16.32
C GLU A 121 13.55 -2.77 16.38
N ARG A 122 13.77 -2.04 15.28
CA ARG A 122 13.51 -0.60 15.22
C ARG A 122 12.02 -0.29 15.29
N ILE A 123 11.18 -1.08 14.60
CA ILE A 123 9.72 -0.95 14.67
C ILE A 123 9.25 -1.19 16.09
N VAL A 124 9.73 -2.26 16.73
CA VAL A 124 9.38 -2.57 18.12
C VAL A 124 9.77 -1.43 19.06
N GLN A 125 10.98 -0.87 18.90
CA GLN A 125 11.42 0.27 19.70
C GLN A 125 10.54 1.52 19.48
N PHE A 126 10.14 1.80 18.24
CA PHE A 126 9.23 2.91 17.94
C PHE A 126 7.85 2.70 18.57
N LEU A 127 7.29 1.49 18.42
CA LEU A 127 5.98 1.15 19.00
C LEU A 127 6.01 1.18 20.53
N ALA A 128 7.15 0.84 21.14
CA ALA A 128 7.35 0.94 22.58
C ALA A 128 7.62 2.38 23.07
N GLY A 129 7.64 3.38 22.18
CA GLY A 129 7.94 4.77 22.52
C GLY A 129 9.42 5.03 22.86
N LYS A 130 10.32 4.09 22.55
CA LYS A 130 11.76 4.16 22.82
C LYS A 130 12.58 4.75 21.65
N ALA A 131 11.99 4.85 20.47
CA ALA A 131 12.60 5.41 19.26
C ALA A 131 11.70 6.46 18.61
N THR A 132 12.27 7.37 17.81
CA THR A 132 11.51 8.44 17.12
C THR A 132 11.23 8.05 15.67
N ALA A 133 10.25 8.70 15.03
CA ALA A 133 9.92 8.43 13.62
C ALA A 133 11.09 8.73 12.65
N LYS A 134 12.07 9.56 13.05
CA LYS A 134 13.27 9.85 12.26
C LYS A 134 14.33 8.73 12.31
N SER A 135 14.16 7.73 13.17
CA SER A 135 15.10 6.63 13.38
C SER A 135 14.59 5.27 12.87
N LEU A 136 13.41 5.25 12.24
CA LEU A 136 12.88 4.10 11.50
C LEU A 136 13.44 4.09 10.08
#